data_AF-A0A9W9P0B8-F1
#
_entry.id   AF-A0A9W9P0B8-F1
#
_cell.length_a   1.000
_cell.length_b   1.000
_cell.length_c   1.000
_cell.angle_alpha   90.00
_cell.angle_beta   90.00
_cell.angle_gamma   90.00
#
_symmetry.space_group_name_H-M   'P 1'
#
loop_
_entity.id
_entity.type
_entity.pdbx_description
1 polymer ?
#
loop_
_entity_poly.entity_id
_entity_poly.type
_entity_poly.pdbx_seq_one_letter_code
_entity_poly.pdbx_strand_id
1 'polypeptide(L)'
;MASRVHPSPTILLPDLPLKTLVGIDLITFTSTSNFHGIKDLPSGWHFLYSGTTESLSLRSGAWFYIGDISAAGTEQSDSALVRAQPPNPGAEIYIWKWSAETESLATLRGDSDADRQEAMRYKANLSSIWQRGGLFRYRSRVSAPWRANQRGSEQAGVAEAEEDSEAEEQGRKDWRQLTSRISPQMLSRVVGDPNYDVDGHPRWMVTSASSASRDADHIPGLDTPTVGPDGVPGAMGQQERDFGFLPIDLKRTWREGAIGRERTDAAQDRSWALGDLISRYSSRILGETAIDEREGESQVLGEIQFTFIMVMTMMNYSCLQQWKRLVELVLTSRQAILDREHFISAFLRLLLQQLKRCDDVEGGVFEIDGDDGGAFLRELLVKFRRSVDFMLEDGARSTVKVELAKIERWVKEEFDWDLKPADFVKRGMLQLEDGEQVEMDVSDNDEDEETGEYAPVIVEEGGGTL
;
A
#
# COMPACT_ATOMS: atom_id res chain seq x y z
N MET A 1 22.55 11.51 -40.11
CA MET A 1 23.08 10.95 -38.85
C MET A 1 21.92 10.21 -38.19
N ALA A 2 21.92 8.88 -38.22
CA ALA A 2 20.91 8.10 -37.49
C ALA A 2 21.16 8.30 -36.00
N SER A 3 20.22 8.93 -35.29
CA SER A 3 20.25 8.98 -33.83
C SER A 3 20.31 7.54 -33.34
N ARG A 4 21.30 7.22 -32.50
CA ARG A 4 21.32 5.94 -31.78
C ARG A 4 20.11 5.97 -30.85
N VAL A 5 19.04 5.32 -31.27
CA VAL A 5 17.86 5.09 -30.42
C VAL A 5 18.32 4.12 -29.35
N HIS A 6 18.68 4.64 -28.17
CA HIS A 6 18.78 3.81 -26.99
C HIS A 6 17.37 3.29 -26.69
N PRO A 7 17.17 1.97 -26.56
CA PRO A 7 15.88 1.44 -26.15
C PRO A 7 15.50 2.06 -24.82
N SER A 8 14.28 2.58 -24.71
CA SER A 8 13.73 2.98 -23.42
C SER A 8 13.57 1.74 -22.53
N PRO A 9 13.54 1.91 -21.19
CA PRO A 9 13.27 0.81 -20.28
C PRO A 9 12.03 0.02 -20.71
N THR A 10 12.20 -1.28 -20.88
CA THR A 10 11.21 -2.15 -21.53
C THR A 10 11.14 -3.49 -20.82
N ILE A 11 9.92 -4.03 -20.67
CA ILE A 11 9.70 -5.42 -20.24
C ILE A 11 9.03 -6.20 -21.37
N LEU A 12 9.66 -7.30 -21.77
CA LEU A 12 9.12 -8.24 -22.75
C LEU A 12 8.38 -9.37 -22.03
N LEU A 13 7.25 -9.77 -22.62
CA LEU A 13 6.38 -10.84 -22.11
C LEU A 13 6.19 -11.94 -23.16
N PRO A 14 7.23 -12.74 -23.46
CA PRO A 14 7.12 -13.80 -24.46
C PRO A 14 6.13 -14.89 -24.05
N ASP A 15 5.52 -15.51 -25.06
CA ASP A 15 4.62 -16.65 -24.95
C ASP A 15 3.36 -16.41 -24.08
N LEU A 16 3.07 -15.14 -23.78
CA LEU A 16 1.85 -14.76 -23.06
C LEU A 16 0.61 -15.18 -23.87
N PRO A 17 -0.31 -15.97 -23.28
CA PRO A 17 -1.53 -16.37 -23.97
C PRO A 17 -2.39 -15.16 -24.37
N LEU A 18 -3.26 -15.38 -25.36
CA LEU A 18 -4.28 -14.41 -25.72
C LEU A 18 -5.33 -14.31 -24.62
N LYS A 19 -5.89 -13.12 -24.44
CA LYS A 19 -6.95 -12.86 -23.46
C LYS A 19 -6.51 -13.06 -22.01
N THR A 20 -5.22 -13.00 -21.73
CA THR A 20 -4.68 -12.95 -20.38
C THR A 20 -4.86 -11.55 -19.82
N LEU A 21 -5.32 -11.45 -18.57
CA LEU A 21 -5.32 -10.18 -17.84
C LEU A 21 -3.87 -9.80 -17.56
N VAL A 22 -3.48 -8.59 -17.95
CA VAL A 22 -2.17 -8.00 -17.66
C VAL A 22 -2.40 -6.70 -16.91
N GLY A 23 -1.74 -6.55 -15.78
CA GLY A 23 -1.75 -5.33 -14.99
C GLY A 23 -0.35 -4.76 -14.85
N ILE A 24 -0.19 -3.46 -15.07
CA ILE A 24 1.01 -2.71 -14.76
C ILE A 24 0.63 -1.53 -13.87
N ASP A 25 1.16 -1.53 -12.66
CA ASP A 25 0.83 -0.59 -11.60
C ASP A 25 -0.69 -0.57 -11.34
N LEU A 26 -1.39 0.54 -11.59
CA LEU A 26 -2.84 0.66 -11.41
C LEU A 26 -3.64 0.47 -12.72
N ILE A 27 -2.99 0.11 -13.82
CA ILE A 27 -3.66 -0.12 -15.11
C ILE A 27 -3.76 -1.60 -15.39
N THR A 28 -4.96 -2.07 -15.73
CA THR A 28 -5.20 -3.40 -16.28
C THR A 28 -5.68 -3.35 -17.72
N PHE A 29 -5.32 -4.36 -18.49
CA PHE A 29 -5.81 -4.60 -19.85
C PHE A 29 -5.72 -6.08 -20.21
N THR A 30 -6.41 -6.46 -21.28
CA THR A 30 -6.41 -7.83 -21.79
C THR A 30 -5.43 -7.99 -22.95
N SER A 31 -4.56 -9.00 -22.89
CA SER A 31 -3.54 -9.25 -23.90
C SER A 31 -4.14 -9.53 -25.29
N THR A 32 -3.50 -9.00 -26.33
CA THR A 32 -3.83 -9.25 -27.75
C THR A 32 -2.77 -10.10 -28.41
N SER A 33 -3.03 -10.61 -29.62
CA SER A 33 -2.06 -11.44 -30.35
C SER A 33 -0.81 -10.71 -30.81
N ASN A 34 -0.84 -9.38 -30.86
CA ASN A 34 0.32 -8.56 -31.19
C ASN A 34 1.04 -8.02 -29.94
N PHE A 35 0.53 -8.28 -28.73
CA PHE A 35 1.12 -7.76 -27.52
C PHE A 35 2.31 -8.62 -27.08
N HIS A 36 3.48 -8.00 -26.93
CA HIS A 36 4.74 -8.66 -26.58
C HIS A 36 5.47 -8.01 -25.40
N GLY A 37 4.95 -6.93 -24.83
CA GLY A 37 5.62 -6.24 -23.73
C GLY A 37 5.22 -4.78 -23.57
N ILE A 38 5.85 -4.10 -22.62
CA ILE A 38 5.61 -2.71 -22.23
C ILE A 38 6.92 -1.92 -22.34
N LYS A 39 6.89 -0.75 -22.96
CA LYS A 39 8.04 0.14 -23.16
C LYS A 39 7.83 1.50 -22.52
N ASP A 40 8.88 2.30 -22.44
CA ASP A 40 8.89 3.64 -21.86
C ASP A 40 8.54 3.65 -20.36
N LEU A 41 8.98 2.62 -19.63
CA LEU A 41 8.81 2.54 -18.17
C LEU A 41 9.63 3.66 -17.48
N PRO A 42 9.00 4.50 -16.65
CA PRO A 42 9.69 5.51 -15.85
C PRO A 42 10.65 4.88 -14.83
N SER A 43 11.60 5.66 -14.32
CA SER A 43 12.42 5.22 -13.19
C SER A 43 11.60 5.16 -11.90
N GLY A 44 11.82 4.12 -11.09
CA GLY A 44 11.09 3.87 -9.85
C GLY A 44 10.58 2.44 -9.73
N TRP A 45 9.77 2.20 -8.70
CA TRP A 45 9.08 0.93 -8.51
C TRP A 45 7.97 0.73 -9.53
N HIS A 46 7.80 -0.51 -9.97
CA HIS A 46 6.67 -0.95 -10.76
C HIS A 46 6.18 -2.31 -10.27
N PHE A 47 4.90 -2.57 -10.45
CA PHE A 47 4.29 -3.85 -10.14
C PHE A 47 3.59 -4.40 -11.38
N LEU A 48 4.14 -5.47 -11.95
CA LEU A 48 3.55 -6.16 -13.09
C LEU A 48 2.90 -7.46 -12.60
N TYR A 49 1.63 -7.65 -12.94
CA TYR A 49 0.85 -8.81 -12.57
C TYR A 49 0.04 -9.35 -13.74
N SER A 50 -0.34 -10.61 -13.63
CA SER A 50 -1.16 -11.29 -14.63
C SER A 50 -2.15 -12.23 -13.95
N GLY A 51 -3.30 -12.44 -14.60
CA GLY A 51 -4.30 -13.44 -14.23
C GLY A 51 -4.85 -14.10 -15.48
N THR A 52 -5.30 -15.35 -15.37
CA THR A 52 -5.89 -16.07 -16.52
C THR A 52 -7.21 -15.44 -16.98
N THR A 53 -7.95 -14.79 -16.08
CA THR A 53 -9.19 -14.05 -16.35
C THR A 53 -9.33 -12.81 -15.47
N GLU A 54 -10.23 -11.90 -15.84
CA GLU A 54 -10.44 -10.62 -15.15
C GLU A 54 -11.02 -10.77 -13.74
N SER A 55 -12.02 -11.64 -13.56
CA SER A 55 -12.90 -11.63 -12.39
C SER A 55 -12.66 -12.74 -11.35
N LEU A 56 -12.08 -13.88 -11.74
CA LEU A 56 -12.08 -15.08 -10.87
C LEU A 56 -10.75 -15.85 -10.89
N SER A 57 -9.69 -15.29 -11.49
CA SER A 57 -8.40 -15.97 -11.55
C SER A 57 -7.48 -15.58 -10.41
N LEU A 58 -6.67 -16.55 -9.96
CA LEU A 58 -5.50 -16.27 -9.14
C LEU A 58 -4.59 -15.31 -9.93
N ARG A 59 -4.26 -14.19 -9.30
CA ARG A 59 -3.32 -13.22 -9.87
C ARG A 59 -1.92 -13.53 -9.35
N SER A 60 -0.94 -13.45 -10.23
CA SER A 60 0.49 -13.56 -9.89
C SER A 60 1.20 -12.35 -10.45
N GLY A 61 2.01 -11.69 -9.63
CA GLY A 61 2.78 -10.52 -10.03
C GLY A 61 4.12 -10.41 -9.32
N ALA A 62 4.88 -9.40 -9.70
CA ALA A 62 6.12 -9.09 -9.03
C ALA A 62 6.44 -7.60 -9.05
N TRP A 63 7.03 -7.14 -7.94
CA TRP A 63 7.68 -5.85 -7.83
C TRP A 63 9.04 -5.87 -8.50
N PHE A 64 9.36 -4.84 -9.26
CA PHE A 64 10.67 -4.61 -9.85
C PHE A 64 10.97 -3.10 -9.89
N TYR A 65 12.22 -2.74 -10.11
CA TYR A 65 12.68 -1.35 -10.05
C TYR A 65 13.40 -0.96 -11.33
N ILE A 66 13.04 0.19 -11.93
CA ILE A 66 13.73 0.77 -13.06
C ILE A 66 14.72 1.84 -12.58
N GLY A 67 15.99 1.72 -12.97
CA GLY A 67 17.08 2.59 -12.56
C GLY A 67 17.84 2.12 -11.32
N ASP A 68 18.44 3.06 -10.59
CA ASP A 68 19.29 2.76 -9.42
C ASP A 68 18.46 2.44 -8.17
N ILE A 69 18.26 1.14 -7.92
CA ILE A 69 17.50 0.61 -6.78
C ILE A 69 18.14 0.95 -5.42
N SER A 70 19.42 1.33 -5.37
CA SER A 70 20.10 1.64 -4.10
C SER A 70 19.55 2.90 -3.42
N ALA A 71 18.84 3.75 -4.17
CA ALA A 71 18.16 4.93 -3.65
C ALA A 71 16.67 4.67 -3.29
N ALA A 72 16.14 3.48 -3.56
CA ALA A 72 14.74 3.16 -3.36
C ALA A 72 14.34 3.19 -1.87
N GLY A 73 13.23 3.86 -1.55
CA GLY A 73 12.71 4.00 -0.19
C GLY A 73 13.42 5.05 0.67
N THR A 74 14.40 5.78 0.14
CA THR A 74 15.02 6.92 0.82
C THR A 74 14.30 8.22 0.47
N GLU A 75 14.12 9.13 1.44
CA GLU A 75 13.59 10.46 1.15
C GLU A 75 14.47 11.16 0.12
N GLN A 76 13.91 11.48 -1.04
CA GLN A 76 14.54 12.40 -1.98
C GLN A 76 14.55 13.78 -1.32
N SER A 77 15.65 14.14 -0.68
CA SER A 77 15.92 15.54 -0.38
C SER A 77 16.10 16.26 -1.71
N ASP A 78 15.27 17.25 -2.02
CA ASP A 78 15.44 18.17 -3.16
C ASP A 78 16.82 18.88 -3.15
N SER A 79 17.59 18.75 -2.06
CA SER A 79 18.95 19.27 -1.89
C SER A 79 20.06 18.24 -2.13
N ALA A 80 19.75 16.99 -2.49
CA ALA A 80 20.77 15.99 -2.76
C ALA A 80 21.48 16.33 -4.08
N LEU A 81 22.73 16.82 -3.97
CA LEU A 81 23.67 16.94 -5.08
C LEU A 81 23.60 15.68 -5.94
N VAL A 82 23.39 15.85 -7.24
CA VAL A 82 23.34 14.81 -8.29
C VAL A 82 24.26 13.65 -7.92
N ARG A 83 23.70 12.57 -7.36
CA ARG A 83 24.47 11.34 -7.12
C ARG A 83 24.97 10.88 -8.48
N ALA A 84 26.26 10.58 -8.56
CA ALA A 84 26.90 10.13 -9.78
C ALA A 84 26.13 8.92 -10.32
N GLN A 85 25.48 9.11 -11.45
CA GLN A 85 24.77 8.09 -12.19
C GLN A 85 25.75 6.93 -12.43
N PRO A 86 25.44 5.68 -12.05
CA PRO A 86 26.33 4.56 -12.33
C PRO A 86 26.68 4.53 -13.82
N PRO A 87 27.91 4.14 -14.20
CA PRO A 87 28.39 4.26 -15.56
C PRO A 87 27.57 3.37 -16.48
N ASN A 88 26.66 3.98 -17.25
CA ASN A 88 25.87 3.39 -18.32
C ASN A 88 25.21 2.05 -17.94
N PRO A 89 24.01 2.05 -17.32
CA PRO A 89 23.17 0.87 -17.48
C PRO A 89 22.98 0.70 -19.00
N GLY A 90 23.13 -0.52 -19.50
CA GLY A 90 22.69 -0.83 -20.86
C GLY A 90 21.22 -0.46 -21.02
N ALA A 91 20.64 -0.77 -22.18
CA ALA A 91 19.19 -0.73 -22.29
C ALA A 91 18.58 -1.63 -21.19
N GLU A 92 17.82 -1.05 -20.25
CA GLU A 92 17.14 -1.79 -19.19
C GLU A 92 15.99 -2.60 -19.80
N ILE A 93 16.29 -3.86 -20.15
CA ILE A 93 15.37 -4.77 -20.83
C ILE A 93 15.12 -5.98 -19.93
N TYR A 94 13.90 -6.07 -19.42
CA TYR A 94 13.41 -7.17 -18.61
C TYR A 94 12.73 -8.20 -19.52
N ILE A 95 12.84 -9.49 -19.20
CA ILE A 95 12.21 -10.57 -19.97
C ILE A 95 11.53 -11.53 -19.00
N TRP A 96 10.21 -11.48 -18.95
CA TRP A 96 9.42 -12.43 -18.15
C TRP A 96 8.58 -13.28 -19.09
N LYS A 97 8.93 -14.56 -19.20
CA LYS A 97 8.32 -15.51 -20.11
C LYS A 97 7.16 -16.21 -19.43
N TRP A 98 6.05 -16.37 -20.14
CA TRP A 98 4.93 -17.16 -19.64
C TRP A 98 5.33 -18.64 -19.49
N SER A 99 5.03 -19.19 -18.32
CA SER A 99 5.15 -20.62 -18.04
C SER A 99 3.75 -21.23 -18.01
N ALA A 100 3.48 -22.17 -18.93
CA ALA A 100 2.22 -22.91 -18.94
C ALA A 100 2.11 -23.90 -17.76
N GLU A 101 3.23 -24.30 -17.16
CA GLU A 101 3.24 -25.21 -16.01
C GLU A 101 2.77 -24.51 -14.73
N THR A 102 3.19 -23.26 -14.54
CA THR A 102 2.88 -22.47 -13.33
C THR A 102 1.81 -21.41 -13.56
N GLU A 103 1.27 -21.33 -14.77
CA GLU A 103 0.33 -20.30 -15.25
C GLU A 103 0.74 -18.88 -14.82
N SER A 104 2.03 -18.58 -14.95
CA SER A 104 2.61 -17.33 -14.43
C SER A 104 3.84 -16.87 -15.22
N LEU A 105 4.23 -15.62 -15.02
CA LEU A 105 5.38 -14.99 -15.64
C LEU A 105 6.68 -15.34 -14.90
N ALA A 106 7.53 -16.16 -15.52
CA ALA A 106 8.82 -16.58 -15.00
C ALA A 106 9.98 -15.74 -15.56
N THR A 107 11.00 -15.48 -14.74
CA THR A 107 12.25 -14.85 -15.20
C THR A 107 13.20 -15.87 -15.82
N LEU A 108 13.91 -15.46 -16.86
CA LEU A 108 15.09 -16.17 -17.37
C LEU A 108 16.26 -15.98 -16.42
N ARG A 109 16.88 -17.08 -15.96
CA ARG A 109 17.91 -17.06 -14.91
C ARG A 109 19.32 -17.00 -15.48
N GLY A 110 20.23 -16.31 -14.80
CA GLY A 110 21.63 -16.16 -15.23
C GLY A 110 22.49 -17.42 -15.12
N ASP A 111 22.07 -18.40 -14.30
CA ASP A 111 22.77 -19.66 -14.08
C ASP A 111 22.52 -20.73 -15.17
N SER A 112 21.53 -20.52 -16.04
CA SER A 112 21.18 -21.40 -17.17
C SER A 112 21.75 -20.88 -18.49
N ASP A 113 22.59 -21.68 -19.16
CA ASP A 113 23.11 -21.39 -20.51
C ASP A 113 21.99 -21.19 -21.53
N ALA A 114 20.92 -21.99 -21.42
CA ALA A 114 19.76 -21.92 -22.29
C ALA A 114 19.02 -20.60 -22.12
N ASP A 115 18.76 -20.19 -20.87
CA ASP A 115 18.08 -18.95 -20.51
C ASP A 115 18.89 -17.73 -20.97
N ARG A 116 20.22 -17.75 -20.80
CA ARG A 116 21.12 -16.72 -21.31
C ARG A 116 21.04 -16.59 -22.83
N GLN A 117 21.05 -17.71 -23.55
CA GLN A 117 20.92 -17.71 -25.01
C GLN A 117 19.55 -17.21 -25.46
N GLU A 118 18.49 -17.61 -24.78
CA GLU A 118 17.12 -17.19 -25.06
C GLU A 118 16.93 -15.68 -24.81
N ALA A 119 17.43 -15.16 -23.68
CA ALA A 119 17.42 -13.74 -23.37
C ALA A 119 18.15 -12.90 -24.44
N MET A 120 19.31 -13.38 -24.90
CA MET A 120 20.05 -12.73 -26.00
C MET A 120 19.22 -12.66 -27.29
N ARG A 121 18.46 -13.72 -27.62
CA ARG A 121 17.59 -13.73 -28.82
C ARG A 121 16.46 -12.70 -28.71
N TYR A 122 15.81 -12.59 -27.55
CA TYR A 122 14.76 -11.58 -27.35
C TYR A 122 15.31 -10.16 -27.43
N LYS A 123 16.44 -9.89 -26.79
CA LYS A 123 17.12 -8.57 -26.86
C LYS A 123 17.50 -8.22 -28.30
N ALA A 124 18.04 -9.17 -29.07
CA ALA A 124 18.39 -8.95 -30.48
C ALA A 124 17.16 -8.66 -31.37
N ASN A 125 16.00 -9.22 -31.04
CA ASN A 125 14.76 -9.03 -31.80
C ASN A 125 13.93 -7.82 -31.38
N LEU A 126 14.30 -7.13 -30.29
CA LEU A 126 13.52 -6.02 -29.70
C LEU A 126 13.13 -4.95 -30.74
N SER A 127 14.08 -4.52 -31.58
CA SER A 127 13.81 -3.51 -32.61
C SER A 127 12.73 -3.97 -33.60
N SER A 128 12.71 -5.26 -33.97
CA SER A 128 11.67 -5.79 -34.85
C SER A 128 10.29 -5.79 -34.17
N ILE A 129 10.22 -6.13 -32.88
CA ILE A 129 8.97 -6.13 -32.11
C ILE A 129 8.44 -4.69 -32.02
N TRP A 130 9.31 -3.72 -31.73
CA TRP A 130 8.95 -2.32 -31.67
C TRP A 130 8.42 -1.80 -33.02
N GLN A 131 9.12 -2.05 -34.13
CA GLN A 131 8.68 -1.58 -35.46
C GLN A 131 7.34 -2.18 -35.90
N ARG A 132 6.96 -3.36 -35.38
CA ARG A 132 5.65 -3.99 -35.62
C ARG A 132 4.54 -3.49 -34.69
N GLY A 133 4.85 -2.53 -33.81
CA GLY A 133 3.89 -2.03 -32.82
C GLY A 133 3.55 -3.04 -31.73
N GLY A 134 4.43 -4.02 -31.48
CA GLY A 134 4.16 -5.09 -30.52
C GLY A 134 4.38 -4.72 -29.04
N LEU A 135 4.79 -3.48 -28.76
CA LEU A 135 5.05 -2.99 -27.40
C LEU A 135 4.02 -1.93 -27.03
N PHE A 136 3.33 -2.17 -25.91
CA PHE A 136 2.46 -1.18 -25.30
C PHE A 136 3.32 -0.08 -24.66
N ARG A 137 2.96 1.19 -24.90
CA ARG A 137 3.63 2.30 -24.21
C ARG A 137 3.07 2.39 -22.79
N TYR A 138 3.93 2.39 -21.79
CA TYR A 138 3.53 2.59 -20.40
C TYR A 138 2.65 3.84 -20.28
N ARG A 139 1.56 3.69 -19.54
CA ARG A 139 0.69 4.76 -19.11
C ARG A 139 0.44 4.60 -17.62
N SER A 140 0.31 5.72 -16.94
CA SER A 140 0.00 5.77 -15.51
C SER A 140 -1.50 5.88 -15.23
N ARG A 141 -2.28 6.34 -16.22
CA ARG A 141 -3.75 6.35 -16.21
C ARG A 141 -4.33 6.02 -17.58
N VAL A 142 -5.56 5.50 -17.60
CA VAL A 142 -6.40 5.46 -18.81
C VAL A 142 -7.17 6.77 -18.89
N SER A 143 -6.86 7.64 -19.86
CA SER A 143 -7.53 8.93 -20.00
C SER A 143 -9.02 8.77 -20.34
N ALA A 144 -9.87 9.68 -19.85
CA ALA A 144 -11.32 9.64 -20.10
C ALA A 144 -11.73 9.52 -21.59
N PRO A 145 -11.00 10.12 -22.55
CA PRO A 145 -11.25 9.90 -23.97
C PRO A 145 -11.05 8.46 -24.44
N TRP A 146 -10.15 7.67 -23.83
CA TRP A 146 -10.01 6.24 -24.16
C TRP A 146 -11.22 5.41 -23.71
N ARG A 147 -11.95 5.84 -22.66
CA ARG A 147 -13.22 5.22 -22.25
C ARG A 147 -14.39 5.60 -23.15
N ALA A 148 -14.36 6.82 -23.70
CA ALA A 148 -15.50 7.39 -24.43
C ALA A 148 -15.38 7.33 -25.97
N ASN A 149 -14.17 7.20 -26.54
CA ASN A 149 -13.98 7.53 -27.94
C ASN A 149 -14.00 6.30 -28.88
N GLN A 150 -15.23 5.94 -29.26
CA GLN A 150 -15.53 5.23 -30.51
C GLN A 150 -15.92 6.18 -31.66
N ARG A 151 -15.76 7.52 -31.54
CA ARG A 151 -16.16 8.50 -32.58
C ARG A 151 -15.32 9.80 -32.56
N GLY A 152 -14.31 9.86 -33.43
CA GLY A 152 -13.28 10.91 -33.42
C GLY A 152 -13.62 12.28 -34.07
N SER A 153 -12.58 13.11 -34.19
CA SER A 153 -12.37 14.14 -35.23
C SER A 153 -10.90 14.62 -35.21
N GLU A 154 -10.31 14.94 -36.37
CA GLU A 154 -8.87 15.18 -36.54
C GLU A 154 -8.38 16.61 -36.16
N GLN A 155 -9.27 17.50 -35.71
CA GLN A 155 -8.92 18.90 -35.39
C GLN A 155 -8.78 19.20 -33.89
N ALA A 156 -9.03 18.23 -33.01
CA ALA A 156 -8.85 18.35 -31.56
C ALA A 156 -7.46 17.88 -31.07
N GLY A 157 -6.62 17.32 -31.95
CA GLY A 157 -5.47 16.49 -31.58
C GLY A 157 -4.26 17.18 -30.94
N VAL A 158 -4.15 18.52 -30.92
CA VAL A 158 -3.00 19.21 -30.26
C VAL A 158 -3.32 19.53 -28.80
N ALA A 159 -4.48 20.13 -28.52
CA ALA A 159 -4.92 20.37 -27.15
C ALA A 159 -5.19 19.05 -26.40
N GLU A 160 -5.80 18.07 -27.07
CA GLU A 160 -5.98 16.72 -26.50
C GLU A 160 -4.64 16.01 -26.22
N ALA A 161 -3.60 16.25 -27.03
CA ALA A 161 -2.28 15.65 -26.80
C ALA A 161 -1.51 16.32 -25.66
N GLU A 162 -1.66 17.63 -25.47
CA GLU A 162 -1.10 18.37 -24.34
C GLU A 162 -1.79 17.94 -23.03
N GLU A 163 -3.12 17.86 -23.01
CA GLU A 163 -3.89 17.36 -21.86
C GLU A 163 -3.56 15.89 -21.53
N ASP A 164 -3.44 15.00 -22.53
CA ASP A 164 -3.04 13.60 -22.32
C ASP A 164 -1.61 13.52 -21.75
N SER A 165 -0.71 14.43 -22.14
CA SER A 165 0.66 14.49 -21.61
C SER A 165 0.72 15.00 -20.16
N GLU A 166 -0.05 16.01 -19.80
CA GLU A 166 -0.13 16.54 -18.43
C GLU A 166 -0.77 15.53 -17.48
N ALA A 167 -1.88 14.91 -17.89
CA ALA A 167 -2.57 13.87 -17.11
C ALA A 167 -1.64 12.67 -16.83
N GLU A 168 -0.83 12.31 -17.82
CA GLU A 168 0.13 11.21 -17.75
C GLU A 168 1.37 11.57 -16.90
N GLU A 169 1.86 12.82 -16.93
CA GLU A 169 2.86 13.27 -15.96
C GLU A 169 2.31 13.29 -14.53
N GLN A 170 1.06 13.69 -14.36
CA GLN A 170 0.41 13.67 -13.04
C GLN A 170 0.24 12.23 -12.53
N GLY A 171 -0.21 11.30 -13.36
CA GLY A 171 -0.31 9.90 -12.95
C GLY A 171 1.06 9.29 -12.59
N ARG A 172 2.13 9.64 -13.32
CA ARG A 172 3.51 9.26 -12.93
C ARG A 172 3.93 9.84 -11.59
N LYS A 173 3.57 11.09 -11.28
CA LYS A 173 3.83 11.69 -9.97
C LYS A 173 3.06 10.98 -8.87
N ASP A 174 1.80 10.67 -9.12
CA ASP A 174 0.93 9.98 -8.16
C ASP A 174 1.46 8.58 -7.84
N TRP A 175 1.85 7.80 -8.86
CA TRP A 175 2.45 6.48 -8.65
C TRP A 175 3.78 6.54 -7.88
N ARG A 176 4.66 7.49 -8.21
CA ARG A 176 5.90 7.73 -7.45
C ARG A 176 5.61 8.07 -5.99
N GLN A 177 4.56 8.84 -5.72
CA GLN A 177 4.17 9.18 -4.35
C GLN A 177 3.66 7.96 -3.58
N LEU A 178 2.82 7.14 -4.22
CA LEU A 178 2.28 5.88 -3.66
C LEU A 178 3.34 4.82 -3.38
N THR A 179 4.52 4.90 -4.01
CA THR A 179 5.60 3.90 -3.88
C THR A 179 6.88 4.47 -3.26
N SER A 180 6.86 5.72 -2.81
CA SER A 180 8.05 6.48 -2.38
C SER A 180 8.80 5.91 -1.18
N ARG A 181 8.14 5.12 -0.34
CA ARG A 181 8.68 4.50 0.90
C ARG A 181 8.87 2.99 0.79
N ILE A 182 8.48 2.39 -0.34
CA ILE A 182 8.80 0.98 -0.61
C ILE A 182 10.32 0.87 -0.79
N SER A 183 10.94 -0.06 -0.06
CA SER A 183 12.37 -0.31 -0.12
C SER A 183 12.66 -1.80 -0.34
N PRO A 184 13.83 -2.17 -0.89
CA PRO A 184 14.20 -3.58 -1.06
C PRO A 184 14.21 -4.36 0.25
N GLN A 185 14.65 -3.71 1.34
CA GLN A 185 14.65 -4.30 2.69
C GLN A 185 13.24 -4.57 3.18
N MET A 186 12.33 -3.61 3.01
CA MET A 186 10.93 -3.76 3.37
C MET A 186 10.27 -4.89 2.55
N LEU A 187 10.47 -4.90 1.22
CA LEU A 187 9.91 -5.96 0.37
C LEU A 187 10.46 -7.33 0.76
N SER A 188 11.77 -7.44 1.00
CA SER A 188 12.38 -8.72 1.39
C SER A 188 11.88 -9.21 2.76
N ARG A 189 11.61 -8.29 3.69
CA ARG A 189 10.97 -8.61 4.96
C ARG A 189 9.55 -9.11 4.76
N VAL A 190 8.76 -8.43 3.93
CA VAL A 190 7.33 -8.73 3.79
C VAL A 190 7.07 -9.95 2.91
N VAL A 191 7.73 -10.09 1.76
CA VAL A 191 7.41 -11.14 0.77
C VAL A 191 8.55 -12.15 0.56
N GLY A 192 9.70 -11.96 1.21
CA GLY A 192 10.87 -12.82 1.09
C GLY A 192 11.90 -12.35 0.06
N ASP A 193 12.98 -13.11 -0.08
CA ASP A 193 14.14 -12.73 -0.91
C ASP A 193 13.76 -12.59 -2.40
N PRO A 194 14.35 -11.63 -3.13
CA PRO A 194 14.06 -11.46 -4.54
C PRO A 194 14.62 -12.59 -5.39
N ASN A 195 13.93 -12.85 -6.50
CA ASN A 195 14.47 -13.62 -7.63
C ASN A 195 15.27 -12.70 -8.53
N TYR A 196 16.39 -13.18 -9.08
CA TYR A 196 17.23 -12.42 -9.99
C TYR A 196 17.09 -12.91 -11.43
N ASP A 197 16.99 -11.98 -12.38
CA ASP A 197 17.01 -12.31 -13.80
C ASP A 197 18.44 -12.50 -14.33
N VAL A 198 18.55 -12.76 -15.63
CA VAL A 198 19.80 -12.98 -16.36
C VAL A 198 20.82 -11.83 -16.25
N ASP A 199 20.36 -10.60 -16.02
CA ASP A 199 21.19 -9.41 -15.89
C ASP A 199 21.39 -9.00 -14.42
N GLY A 200 20.82 -9.76 -13.48
CA GLY A 200 20.93 -9.50 -12.04
C GLY A 200 19.92 -8.48 -11.52
N HIS A 201 18.82 -8.22 -12.24
CA HIS A 201 17.76 -7.37 -11.70
C HIS A 201 16.89 -8.16 -10.70
N PRO A 202 16.65 -7.63 -9.49
CA PRO A 202 15.81 -8.28 -8.49
C PRO A 202 14.32 -8.11 -8.81
N ARG A 203 13.53 -9.13 -8.50
CA ARG A 203 12.06 -9.05 -8.44
C ARG A 203 11.48 -9.76 -7.22
N TRP A 204 10.46 -9.18 -6.62
CA TRP A 204 9.77 -9.72 -5.46
C TRP A 204 8.38 -10.22 -5.85
N MET A 205 8.15 -11.53 -5.76
CA MET A 205 6.91 -12.17 -6.20
C MET A 205 5.78 -11.98 -5.18
N VAL A 206 4.56 -11.78 -5.66
CA VAL A 206 3.33 -11.76 -4.86
C VAL A 206 2.22 -12.43 -5.64
N THR A 207 1.42 -13.25 -4.97
CA THR A 207 0.18 -13.84 -5.52
C THR A 207 -1.03 -13.28 -4.79
N SER A 208 -2.21 -13.35 -5.39
CA SER A 208 -3.46 -12.96 -4.71
C SER A 208 -3.77 -13.86 -3.52
N ALA A 209 -3.23 -15.09 -3.50
CA ALA A 209 -3.39 -16.07 -2.42
C ALA A 209 -2.37 -15.92 -1.27
N SER A 210 -1.30 -15.13 -1.46
CA SER A 210 -0.30 -14.89 -0.42
C SER A 210 -0.98 -14.33 0.85
N SER A 211 -0.62 -14.84 2.03
CA SER A 211 -1.28 -14.43 3.28
C SER A 211 -0.29 -14.39 4.44
N ALA A 212 -0.58 -13.58 5.46
CA ALA A 212 0.08 -13.70 6.75
C ALA A 212 -0.57 -14.83 7.56
N SER A 213 0.23 -15.58 8.32
CA SER A 213 -0.27 -16.70 9.15
C SER A 213 -1.44 -16.34 10.07
N ARG A 214 -1.48 -15.11 10.58
CA ARG A 214 -2.55 -14.60 11.45
C ARG A 214 -3.89 -14.36 10.75
N ASP A 215 -3.87 -14.18 9.43
CA ASP A 215 -5.04 -13.89 8.59
C ASP A 215 -5.40 -15.09 7.70
N ALA A 216 -4.63 -16.18 7.78
CA ALA A 216 -4.89 -17.41 7.06
C ALA A 216 -5.97 -18.24 7.77
N ASP A 217 -6.83 -18.89 6.98
CA ASP A 217 -7.77 -19.87 7.51
C ASP A 217 -7.01 -21.06 8.08
N HIS A 218 -7.06 -21.23 9.40
CA HIS A 218 -6.50 -22.42 10.03
C HIS A 218 -7.44 -23.60 9.81
N ILE A 219 -7.12 -24.46 8.85
CA ILE A 219 -7.87 -25.68 8.57
C ILE A 219 -7.09 -26.89 9.11
N PRO A 220 -7.55 -27.53 10.21
CA PRO A 220 -6.85 -28.66 10.80
C PRO A 220 -6.56 -29.78 9.79
N GLY A 221 -5.27 -30.10 9.59
CA GLY A 221 -4.82 -31.18 8.71
C GLY A 221 -4.36 -30.76 7.30
N LEU A 222 -4.48 -29.48 6.93
CA LEU A 222 -3.95 -28.91 5.68
C LEU A 222 -2.64 -28.12 5.86
N ASP A 223 -2.32 -27.71 7.09
CA ASP A 223 -1.08 -26.98 7.41
C ASP A 223 0.19 -27.87 7.36
N THR A 224 0.04 -29.18 7.16
CA THR A 224 1.18 -30.07 6.94
C THR A 224 1.66 -29.96 5.51
N PRO A 225 2.95 -29.68 5.25
CA PRO A 225 3.47 -29.62 3.90
C PRO A 225 3.19 -30.94 3.18
N THR A 226 2.52 -30.87 2.03
CA THR A 226 2.33 -32.00 1.13
C THR A 226 3.68 -32.38 0.54
N VAL A 227 4.41 -33.23 1.27
CA VAL A 227 5.62 -33.88 0.76
C VAL A 227 5.18 -34.83 -0.34
N GLY A 228 5.54 -34.52 -1.60
CA GLY A 228 5.34 -35.44 -2.71
C GLY A 228 6.07 -36.77 -2.46
N PRO A 229 5.69 -37.85 -3.16
CA PRO A 229 6.26 -39.19 -2.94
C PRO A 229 7.79 -39.27 -3.08
N ASP A 230 8.43 -38.28 -3.70
CA ASP A 230 9.88 -38.21 -3.91
C ASP A 230 10.63 -37.19 -3.02
N GLY A 231 9.95 -36.58 -2.02
CA GLY A 231 10.58 -35.57 -1.16
C GLY A 231 10.86 -34.22 -1.86
N VAL A 232 10.39 -34.07 -3.10
CA VAL A 232 10.44 -32.83 -3.87
C VAL A 232 9.11 -32.10 -3.66
N PRO A 233 9.10 -30.79 -3.33
CA PRO A 233 7.89 -29.98 -3.37
C PRO A 233 7.24 -30.14 -4.74
N GLY A 234 5.93 -30.41 -4.80
CA GLY A 234 5.22 -30.53 -6.08
C GLY A 234 5.38 -29.26 -6.93
N ALA A 235 5.11 -29.33 -8.24
CA ALA A 235 5.19 -28.16 -9.14
C ALA A 235 4.26 -26.98 -8.73
N MET A 236 3.26 -27.23 -7.89
CA MET A 236 2.45 -26.23 -7.16
C MET A 236 3.15 -25.63 -5.91
N GLY A 237 4.42 -25.96 -5.69
CA GLY A 237 5.12 -25.89 -4.40
C GLY A 237 6.41 -25.08 -4.44
N GLN A 238 6.38 -23.89 -5.02
CA GLN A 238 7.06 -22.81 -4.28
C GLN A 238 6.16 -22.57 -3.08
N GLN A 239 6.56 -23.07 -1.91
CA GLN A 239 5.87 -22.79 -0.66
C GLN A 239 5.69 -21.27 -0.58
N GLU A 240 4.47 -20.78 -0.79
CA GLU A 240 4.16 -19.36 -0.66
C GLU A 240 4.58 -18.98 0.76
N ARG A 241 5.57 -18.11 0.87
CA ARG A 241 6.06 -17.67 2.18
C ARG A 241 4.99 -16.78 2.78
N ASP A 242 4.68 -17.01 4.04
CA ASP A 242 3.79 -16.13 4.78
C ASP A 242 4.30 -14.68 4.73
N PHE A 243 3.38 -13.73 4.65
CA PHE A 243 3.76 -12.32 4.70
C PHE A 243 4.43 -11.98 6.04
N GLY A 244 5.66 -11.44 5.98
CA GLY A 244 6.44 -10.95 7.12
C GLY A 244 6.07 -9.52 7.52
N PHE A 245 4.77 -9.25 7.70
CA PHE A 245 4.26 -7.93 8.09
C PHE A 245 4.79 -7.43 9.44
N LEU A 246 4.70 -6.11 9.67
CA LEU A 246 4.95 -5.52 10.97
C LEU A 246 3.97 -6.11 12.01
N PRO A 247 4.48 -6.61 13.14
CA PRO A 247 3.65 -7.32 14.11
C PRO A 247 2.82 -6.32 14.94
N ILE A 248 1.61 -6.02 14.48
CA ILE A 248 0.67 -5.16 15.19
C ILE A 248 -0.32 -6.02 15.98
N ASP A 249 -0.41 -5.78 17.29
CA ASP A 249 -1.41 -6.38 18.17
C ASP A 249 -2.16 -5.28 18.90
N LEU A 250 -3.31 -4.88 18.34
CA LEU A 250 -4.13 -3.79 18.88
C LEU A 250 -4.80 -4.17 20.21
N LYS A 251 -4.80 -5.45 20.59
CA LYS A 251 -5.28 -5.93 21.89
C LYS A 251 -4.21 -5.83 22.98
N ARG A 252 -2.96 -5.54 22.61
CA ARG A 252 -1.82 -5.44 23.54
C ARG A 252 -0.89 -4.31 23.15
N THR A 253 -1.29 -3.09 23.50
CA THR A 253 -0.64 -1.83 23.12
C THR A 253 0.19 -1.22 24.24
N TRP A 254 0.62 -2.04 25.22
CA TRP A 254 1.41 -1.64 26.39
C TRP A 254 2.67 -2.50 26.51
N ARG A 255 3.67 -1.97 27.24
CA ARG A 255 4.93 -2.68 27.49
C ARG A 255 4.74 -3.94 28.32
N GLU A 256 5.66 -4.88 28.15
CA GLU A 256 5.70 -6.07 28.98
C GLU A 256 5.84 -5.68 30.46
N GLY A 257 5.01 -6.30 31.31
CA GLY A 257 4.94 -6.01 32.74
C GLY A 257 4.07 -4.80 33.15
N ALA A 258 3.43 -4.10 32.21
CA ALA A 258 2.45 -3.06 32.54
C ALA A 258 1.24 -3.66 33.29
N ILE A 259 0.74 -2.94 34.30
CA ILE A 259 -0.39 -3.37 35.16
C ILE A 259 -1.35 -2.22 35.43
N GLY A 260 -2.61 -2.56 35.74
CA GLY A 260 -3.63 -1.61 36.19
C GLY A 260 -3.83 -0.44 35.21
N ARG A 261 -3.75 0.78 35.74
CA ARG A 261 -3.97 2.04 35.02
C ARG A 261 -3.08 2.19 33.78
N GLU A 262 -1.83 1.75 33.85
CA GLU A 262 -0.90 1.84 32.70
C GLU A 262 -1.43 1.09 31.47
N ARG A 263 -2.10 -0.06 31.67
CA ARG A 263 -2.72 -0.81 30.57
C ARG A 263 -3.93 -0.09 30.00
N THR A 264 -4.76 0.49 30.84
CA THR A 264 -5.94 1.26 30.43
C THR A 264 -5.52 2.49 29.62
N ASP A 265 -4.56 3.26 30.13
CA ASP A 265 -4.06 4.47 29.46
C ASP A 265 -3.46 4.12 28.08
N ALA A 266 -2.65 3.06 28.01
CA ALA A 266 -2.04 2.59 26.75
C ALA A 266 -3.02 1.90 25.77
N ALA A 267 -4.16 1.40 26.25
CA ALA A 267 -5.23 0.90 25.40
C ALA A 267 -5.98 2.06 24.72
N GLN A 268 -6.16 3.17 25.44
CA GLN A 268 -6.81 4.39 24.93
C GLN A 268 -5.86 5.29 24.10
N ASP A 269 -4.55 5.23 24.34
CA ASP A 269 -3.54 5.90 23.54
C ASP A 269 -2.44 4.92 23.13
N ARG A 270 -2.44 4.55 21.85
CA ARG A 270 -1.52 3.54 21.30
C ARG A 270 -0.14 4.11 20.93
N SER A 271 0.16 5.35 21.32
CA SER A 271 1.43 6.03 21.00
C SER A 271 2.67 5.25 21.47
N TRP A 272 2.59 4.57 22.62
CA TRP A 272 3.69 3.70 23.07
C TRP A 272 3.91 2.55 22.08
N ALA A 273 2.84 1.87 21.65
CA ALA A 273 2.93 0.74 20.74
C ALA A 273 3.48 1.16 19.37
N LEU A 274 3.05 2.32 18.86
CA LEU A 274 3.60 2.89 17.63
C LEU A 274 5.10 3.22 17.78
N GLY A 275 5.49 3.87 18.87
CA GLY A 275 6.88 4.23 19.14
C GLY A 275 7.80 3.01 19.32
N ASP A 276 7.34 2.00 20.05
CA ASP A 276 8.04 0.73 20.23
C ASP A 276 8.18 -0.04 18.90
N LEU A 277 7.12 -0.06 18.07
CA LEU A 277 7.19 -0.65 16.73
C LEU A 277 8.24 0.07 15.87
N ILE A 278 8.20 1.40 15.80
CA ILE A 278 9.20 2.20 15.06
C ILE A 278 10.61 1.87 15.56
N SER A 279 10.83 1.90 16.88
CA SER A 279 12.13 1.66 17.49
C SER A 279 12.71 0.29 17.12
N ARG A 280 11.89 -0.78 17.17
CA ARG A 280 12.32 -2.15 16.82
C ARG A 280 12.77 -2.30 15.37
N TYR A 281 12.20 -1.49 14.47
CA TYR A 281 12.47 -1.54 13.03
C TYR A 281 13.34 -0.35 12.54
N SER A 282 14.00 0.35 13.46
CA SER A 282 14.89 1.50 13.17
C SER A 282 16.33 1.12 12.83
N SER A 283 16.65 -0.18 12.76
CA SER A 283 18.00 -0.67 12.43
C SER A 283 18.00 -1.47 11.13
N ARG A 284 18.99 -1.20 10.26
CA ARG A 284 19.19 -1.91 9.00
C ARG A 284 19.95 -3.22 9.16
N ILE A 285 20.72 -3.38 10.25
CA ILE A 285 21.61 -4.52 10.47
C ILE A 285 21.47 -5.03 11.90
N LEU A 286 21.32 -6.35 12.05
CA LEU A 286 21.43 -7.04 13.34
C LEU A 286 22.77 -6.70 14.02
N GLY A 287 22.74 -5.90 15.09
CA GLY A 287 23.91 -5.53 15.88
C GLY A 287 24.41 -4.09 15.71
N GLU A 288 23.80 -3.28 14.84
CA GLU A 288 24.04 -1.82 14.83
C GLU A 288 23.37 -1.14 16.03
N THR A 289 24.14 -0.33 16.75
CA THR A 289 23.68 0.46 17.91
C THR A 289 23.13 1.84 17.56
N ALA A 290 23.21 2.25 16.28
CA ALA A 290 22.66 3.52 15.82
C ALA A 290 21.17 3.33 15.49
N ILE A 291 20.30 3.86 16.35
CA ILE A 291 18.85 3.88 16.14
C ILE A 291 18.54 5.08 15.23
N ASP A 292 18.18 4.83 13.97
CA ASP A 292 17.60 5.86 13.10
C ASP A 292 16.09 5.68 13.06
N GLU A 293 15.37 6.42 13.91
CA GLU A 293 13.90 6.36 13.98
C GLU A 293 13.23 6.63 12.62
N ARG A 294 13.88 7.38 11.73
CA ARG A 294 13.36 7.64 10.38
C ARG A 294 13.30 6.38 9.52
N GLU A 295 14.18 5.42 9.76
CA GLU A 295 14.12 4.12 9.09
C GLU A 295 12.90 3.33 9.58
N GLY A 296 12.66 3.29 10.90
CA GLY A 296 11.48 2.63 11.47
C GLY A 296 10.17 3.26 10.98
N GLU A 297 10.12 4.60 10.93
CA GLU A 297 9.01 5.34 10.33
C GLU A 297 8.83 5.01 8.84
N SER A 298 9.93 4.86 8.09
CA SER A 298 9.90 4.48 6.68
C SER A 298 9.42 3.04 6.47
N GLN A 299 9.75 2.10 7.38
CA GLN A 299 9.22 0.74 7.36
C GLN A 299 7.69 0.72 7.54
N VAL A 300 7.16 1.53 8.46
CA VAL A 300 5.72 1.65 8.68
C VAL A 300 5.03 2.26 7.46
N LEU A 301 5.50 3.40 6.94
CA LEU A 301 4.91 4.04 5.76
C LEU A 301 5.04 3.19 4.49
N GLY A 302 6.17 2.52 4.32
CA GLY A 302 6.41 1.59 3.21
C GLY A 302 5.46 0.41 3.24
N GLU A 303 5.17 -0.15 4.43
CA GLU A 303 4.17 -1.21 4.57
C GLU A 303 2.76 -0.73 4.30
N ILE A 304 2.38 0.48 4.72
CA ILE A 304 1.08 1.09 4.37
C ILE A 304 0.94 1.28 2.85
N GLN A 305 2.02 1.67 2.16
CA GLN A 305 2.05 1.79 0.71
C GLN A 305 1.90 0.44 0.01
N PHE A 306 2.71 -0.54 0.41
CA PHE A 306 2.68 -1.89 -0.14
C PHE A 306 1.30 -2.52 0.02
N THR A 307 0.76 -2.53 1.24
CA THR A 307 -0.52 -3.19 1.53
C THR A 307 -1.66 -2.57 0.72
N PHE A 308 -1.74 -1.24 0.67
CA PHE A 308 -2.72 -0.54 -0.16
C PHE A 308 -2.62 -0.93 -1.64
N ILE A 309 -1.42 -0.96 -2.22
CA ILE A 309 -1.24 -1.31 -3.62
C ILE A 309 -1.59 -2.78 -3.88
N MET A 310 -1.25 -3.69 -2.96
CA MET A 310 -1.63 -5.11 -3.09
C MET A 310 -3.14 -5.32 -2.95
N VAL A 311 -3.85 -4.52 -2.16
CA VAL A 311 -5.31 -4.51 -2.15
C VAL A 311 -5.85 -4.10 -3.53
N MET A 312 -5.36 -2.99 -4.07
CA MET A 312 -5.81 -2.46 -5.37
C MET A 312 -5.55 -3.43 -6.53
N THR A 313 -4.35 -4.02 -6.58
CA THR A 313 -3.90 -4.77 -7.76
C THR A 313 -4.18 -6.26 -7.66
N MET A 314 -4.08 -6.84 -6.46
CA MET A 314 -4.17 -8.28 -6.20
C MET A 314 -5.43 -8.69 -5.44
N MET A 315 -6.27 -7.74 -5.00
CA MET A 315 -7.44 -8.00 -4.15
C MET A 315 -7.07 -8.84 -2.91
N ASN A 316 -5.90 -8.55 -2.33
CA ASN A 316 -5.34 -9.39 -1.29
C ASN A 316 -5.92 -9.04 0.10
N TYR A 317 -6.61 -10.00 0.72
CA TYR A 317 -7.28 -9.82 2.00
C TYR A 317 -6.33 -9.55 3.17
N SER A 318 -5.22 -10.31 3.29
CA SER A 318 -4.27 -10.12 4.39
C SER A 318 -3.59 -8.74 4.32
N CYS A 319 -3.35 -8.22 3.11
CA CYS A 319 -2.92 -6.83 2.92
C CYS A 319 -3.98 -5.82 3.36
N LEU A 320 -5.27 -6.05 3.09
CA LEU A 320 -6.35 -5.17 3.57
C LEU A 320 -6.40 -5.12 5.10
N GLN A 321 -6.37 -6.30 5.75
CA GLN A 321 -6.35 -6.38 7.21
C GLN A 321 -5.11 -5.71 7.80
N GLN A 322 -3.94 -5.88 7.18
CA GLN A 322 -2.73 -5.21 7.63
C GLN A 322 -2.79 -3.69 7.43
N TRP A 323 -3.32 -3.21 6.30
CA TRP A 323 -3.55 -1.79 6.06
C TRP A 323 -4.47 -1.19 7.14
N LYS A 324 -5.60 -1.84 7.45
CA LYS A 324 -6.51 -1.45 8.53
C LYS A 324 -5.77 -1.37 9.88
N ARG A 325 -5.02 -2.41 10.26
CA ARG A 325 -4.23 -2.44 11.52
C ARG A 325 -3.23 -1.29 11.62
N LEU A 326 -2.51 -0.98 10.54
CA LEU A 326 -1.53 0.11 10.49
C LEU A 326 -2.21 1.48 10.61
N VAL A 327 -3.27 1.71 9.83
CA VAL A 327 -4.06 2.95 9.87
C VAL A 327 -4.66 3.17 11.25
N GLU A 328 -5.25 2.12 11.84
CA GLU A 328 -5.84 2.18 13.17
C GLU A 328 -4.78 2.51 14.23
N LEU A 329 -3.62 1.83 14.21
CA LEU A 329 -2.52 2.10 15.15
C LEU A 329 -2.08 3.57 15.10
N VAL A 330 -1.91 4.13 13.90
CA VAL A 330 -1.46 5.52 13.73
C VAL A 330 -2.53 6.51 14.17
N LEU A 331 -3.79 6.34 13.73
CA LEU A 331 -4.89 7.27 14.05
C LEU A 331 -5.36 7.20 15.51
N THR A 332 -4.96 6.16 16.27
CA THR A 332 -5.25 6.02 17.71
C THR A 332 -4.04 6.32 18.61
N SER A 333 -2.94 6.82 18.03
CA SER A 333 -1.74 7.26 18.77
C SER A 333 -1.80 8.77 19.03
N ARG A 334 -2.44 9.18 20.14
CA ARG A 334 -2.73 10.59 20.47
C ARG A 334 -1.47 11.37 20.82
N GLN A 335 -0.65 10.89 21.76
CA GLN A 335 0.62 11.54 22.12
C GLN A 335 1.59 11.65 20.93
N ALA A 336 1.55 10.71 19.97
CA ALA A 336 2.38 10.76 18.75
C ALA A 336 2.08 11.97 17.84
N ILE A 337 0.91 12.62 17.99
CA ILE A 337 0.60 13.88 17.28
C ILE A 337 1.65 14.95 17.61
N LEU A 338 2.09 15.00 18.86
CA LEU A 338 3.11 15.94 19.33
C LEU A 338 4.51 15.38 19.14
N ASP A 339 4.74 14.15 19.62
CA ASP A 339 6.08 13.56 19.69
C ASP A 339 6.65 13.19 18.31
N ARG A 340 5.77 12.96 17.32
CA ARG A 340 6.10 12.46 15.98
C ARG A 340 5.39 13.25 14.87
N GLU A 341 5.30 14.57 15.01
CA GLU A 341 4.55 15.45 14.08
C GLU A 341 4.91 15.22 12.60
N HIS A 342 6.20 15.06 12.28
CA HIS A 342 6.66 14.82 10.91
C HIS A 342 6.13 13.51 10.33
N PHE A 343 6.18 12.42 11.10
CA PHE A 343 5.66 11.11 10.71
C PHE A 343 4.14 11.15 10.52
N ILE A 344 3.40 11.70 11.48
CA ILE A 344 1.93 11.80 11.38
C ILE A 344 1.54 12.65 10.17
N SER A 345 2.23 13.76 9.93
CA SER A 345 1.99 14.60 8.74
C SER A 345 2.34 13.90 7.43
N ALA A 346 3.35 13.03 7.41
CA ALA A 346 3.68 12.21 6.24
C ALA A 346 2.63 11.10 6.01
N PHE A 347 2.17 10.46 7.08
CA PHE A 347 1.08 9.49 7.05
C PHE A 347 -0.22 10.10 6.51
N LEU A 348 -0.64 11.28 7.00
CA LEU A 348 -1.87 11.93 6.52
C LEU A 348 -1.78 12.31 5.03
N ARG A 349 -0.61 12.78 4.57
CA ARG A 349 -0.37 13.02 3.14
C ARG A 349 -0.50 11.75 2.31
N LEU A 350 0.08 10.65 2.79
CA LEU A 350 -0.03 9.34 2.14
C LEU A 350 -1.48 8.84 2.13
N LEU A 351 -2.19 8.94 3.25
CA LEU A 351 -3.59 8.52 3.36
C LEU A 351 -4.47 9.30 2.38
N LEU A 352 -4.29 10.61 2.27
CA LEU A 352 -5.00 11.42 1.27
C LEU A 352 -4.69 10.97 -0.17
N GLN A 353 -3.44 10.63 -0.46
CA GLN A 353 -3.05 10.11 -1.78
C GLN A 353 -3.70 8.76 -2.08
N GLN A 354 -3.79 7.88 -1.08
CA GLN A 354 -4.45 6.57 -1.20
C GLN A 354 -5.97 6.72 -1.38
N LEU A 355 -6.59 7.61 -0.60
CA LEU A 355 -8.02 7.91 -0.70
C LEU A 355 -8.43 8.42 -2.08
N LYS A 356 -7.62 9.28 -2.71
CA LYS A 356 -7.84 9.72 -4.10
C LYS A 356 -7.83 8.61 -5.14
N ARG A 357 -7.47 7.39 -4.74
CA ARG A 357 -7.23 6.23 -5.59
C ARG A 357 -8.02 5.01 -5.17
N CYS A 358 -8.76 5.06 -4.07
CA CYS A 358 -9.41 3.87 -3.52
C CYS A 358 -10.44 3.25 -4.47
N ASP A 359 -10.95 4.03 -5.43
CA ASP A 359 -11.97 3.61 -6.40
C ASP A 359 -11.40 3.36 -7.81
N ASP A 360 -10.06 3.35 -7.97
CA ASP A 360 -9.43 3.10 -9.28
C ASP A 360 -9.61 1.62 -9.74
N VAL A 361 -10.05 0.69 -8.87
CA VAL A 361 -10.32 -0.72 -9.21
C VAL A 361 -11.78 -1.11 -8.99
N GLU A 362 -12.25 -2.11 -9.74
CA GLU A 362 -13.62 -2.66 -9.62
C GLU A 362 -13.84 -3.21 -8.19
N GLY A 363 -14.88 -2.70 -7.52
CA GLY A 363 -15.18 -3.00 -6.11
C GLY A 363 -14.56 -2.03 -5.09
N GLY A 364 -13.63 -1.14 -5.50
CA GLY A 364 -12.98 -0.18 -4.59
C GLY A 364 -12.26 -0.83 -3.39
N VAL A 365 -11.54 -0.04 -2.59
CA VAL A 365 -10.92 -0.55 -1.34
C VAL A 365 -11.99 -0.83 -0.27
N PHE A 366 -13.05 -0.01 -0.25
CA PHE A 366 -14.03 -0.02 0.83
C PHE A 366 -15.17 -1.03 0.65
N GLU A 367 -15.41 -1.58 -0.55
CA GLU A 367 -16.43 -2.62 -0.72
C GLU A 367 -15.90 -4.04 -0.46
N ILE A 368 -14.57 -4.24 -0.37
CA ILE A 368 -13.95 -5.57 -0.15
C ILE A 368 -14.37 -6.18 1.18
N ASP A 369 -14.54 -5.37 2.22
CA ASP A 369 -14.91 -5.85 3.56
C ASP A 369 -16.43 -5.85 3.82
N GLY A 370 -17.25 -5.38 2.87
CA GLY A 370 -18.71 -5.26 3.07
C GLY A 370 -19.15 -4.28 4.16
N ASP A 371 -18.21 -3.56 4.78
CA ASP A 371 -18.47 -2.44 5.69
C ASP A 371 -19.14 -1.30 4.89
N ASP A 372 -20.21 -0.70 5.43
CA ASP A 372 -21.02 0.38 4.81
C ASP A 372 -20.16 1.57 4.28
N GLY A 373 -19.54 1.43 3.11
CA GLY A 373 -18.85 2.49 2.39
C GLY A 373 -17.74 3.19 3.18
N GLY A 374 -16.90 2.45 3.91
CA GLY A 374 -15.73 3.00 4.61
C GLY A 374 -15.97 3.50 6.04
N ALA A 375 -17.05 3.06 6.69
CA ALA A 375 -17.41 3.39 8.08
C ALA A 375 -16.23 3.29 9.07
N PHE A 376 -15.47 2.19 9.02
CA PHE A 376 -14.24 2.00 9.81
C PHE A 376 -13.29 3.20 9.77
N LEU A 377 -12.99 3.69 8.56
CA LEU A 377 -12.05 4.81 8.40
C LEU A 377 -12.68 6.12 8.83
N ARG A 378 -13.97 6.32 8.51
CA ARG A 378 -14.72 7.51 8.93
C ARG A 378 -14.70 7.67 10.45
N GLU A 379 -15.02 6.62 11.19
CA GLU A 379 -15.01 6.61 12.66
C GLU A 379 -13.62 6.95 13.22
N LEU A 380 -12.57 6.33 12.66
CA LEU A 380 -11.19 6.63 13.07
C LEU A 380 -10.80 8.08 12.79
N LEU A 381 -11.19 8.63 11.65
CA LEU A 381 -10.90 10.02 11.30
C LEU A 381 -11.65 11.01 12.21
N VAL A 382 -12.90 10.71 12.60
CA VAL A 382 -13.65 11.51 13.60
C VAL A 382 -12.93 11.48 14.95
N LYS A 383 -12.57 10.30 15.46
CA LYS A 383 -11.85 10.13 16.74
C LYS A 383 -10.47 10.80 16.71
N PHE A 384 -9.74 10.66 15.61
CA PHE A 384 -8.44 11.32 15.42
C PHE A 384 -8.59 12.84 15.35
N ARG A 385 -9.63 13.35 14.69
CA ARG A 385 -9.88 14.79 14.60
C ARG A 385 -10.11 15.41 15.98
N ARG A 386 -10.94 14.77 16.82
CA ARG A 386 -11.14 15.15 18.23
C ARG A 386 -9.82 15.12 19.00
N SER A 387 -8.99 14.10 18.79
CA SER A 387 -7.67 14.00 19.41
C SER A 387 -6.75 15.15 18.99
N VAL A 388 -6.74 15.55 17.72
CA VAL A 388 -5.98 16.70 17.22
C VAL A 388 -6.45 18.02 17.84
N ASP A 389 -7.76 18.22 18.03
CA ASP A 389 -8.29 19.40 18.74
C ASP A 389 -7.90 19.42 20.22
N PHE A 390 -7.94 18.27 20.88
CA PHE A 390 -7.56 18.16 22.29
C PHE A 390 -6.05 18.38 22.51
N MET A 391 -5.21 17.80 21.66
CA MET A 391 -3.75 17.81 21.84
C MET A 391 -3.10 19.14 21.39
N LEU A 392 -3.74 19.91 20.51
CA LEU A 392 -3.16 21.12 19.92
C LEU A 392 -4.07 22.33 20.14
N GLU A 393 -3.53 23.35 20.80
CA GLU A 393 -4.23 24.61 21.06
C GLU A 393 -4.82 25.27 19.80
N ASP A 394 -5.91 26.02 20.00
CA ASP A 394 -6.53 26.82 18.94
C ASP A 394 -5.57 27.88 18.40
N GLY A 395 -5.37 27.88 17.09
CA GLY A 395 -4.43 28.78 16.41
C GLY A 395 -2.97 28.29 16.36
N ALA A 396 -2.63 27.14 16.97
CA ALA A 396 -1.31 26.54 16.83
C ALA A 396 -0.98 26.22 15.36
N ARG A 397 0.20 26.63 14.89
CA ARG A 397 0.72 26.26 13.56
C ARG A 397 1.24 24.83 13.63
N SER A 398 0.43 23.87 13.22
CA SER A 398 0.82 22.46 13.12
C SER A 398 0.64 21.93 11.70
N THR A 399 1.62 21.16 11.23
CA THR A 399 1.55 20.50 9.93
C THR A 399 0.47 19.42 9.93
N VAL A 400 0.24 18.76 11.07
CA VAL A 400 -0.82 17.77 11.25
C VAL A 400 -2.19 18.41 11.03
N LYS A 401 -2.46 19.59 11.60
CA LYS A 401 -3.72 20.34 11.37
C LYS A 401 -3.91 20.66 9.88
N VAL A 402 -2.85 21.08 9.19
CA VAL A 402 -2.89 21.42 7.76
C VAL A 402 -3.20 20.19 6.90
N GLU A 403 -2.54 19.07 7.13
CA GLU A 403 -2.76 17.86 6.34
C GLU A 403 -4.12 17.21 6.65
N LEU A 404 -4.54 17.20 7.92
CA LEU A 404 -5.86 16.73 8.31
C LEU A 404 -6.98 17.55 7.67
N ALA A 405 -6.85 18.89 7.62
CA ALA A 405 -7.84 19.74 6.96
C ALA A 405 -7.96 19.48 5.44
N LYS A 406 -6.91 18.98 4.79
CA LYS A 406 -6.99 18.54 3.38
C LYS A 406 -7.77 17.23 3.25
N ILE A 407 -7.59 16.29 4.18
CA ILE A 407 -8.39 15.06 4.24
C ILE A 407 -9.85 15.41 4.51
N GLU A 408 -10.15 16.22 5.53
CA GLU A 408 -11.52 16.67 5.88
C GLU A 408 -12.26 17.22 4.65
N ARG A 409 -11.61 18.13 3.91
CA ARG A 409 -12.20 18.71 2.71
C ARG A 409 -12.51 17.64 1.67
N TRP A 410 -11.53 16.78 1.38
CA TRP A 410 -11.65 15.78 0.33
C TRP A 410 -12.70 14.71 0.67
N VAL A 411 -12.73 14.18 1.90
CA VAL A 411 -13.74 13.16 2.29
C VAL A 411 -15.15 13.75 2.36
N LYS A 412 -15.28 15.06 2.66
CA LYS A 412 -16.57 15.75 2.60
C LYS A 412 -17.04 15.94 1.15
N GLU A 413 -16.14 16.29 0.25
CA GLU A 413 -16.44 16.49 -1.18
C GLU A 413 -16.78 15.17 -1.89
N GLU A 414 -16.01 14.11 -1.65
CA GLU A 414 -16.17 12.84 -2.37
C GLU A 414 -17.16 11.87 -1.70
N PHE A 415 -17.22 11.83 -0.37
CA PHE A 415 -18.02 10.84 0.38
C PHE A 415 -19.08 11.43 1.29
N ASP A 416 -19.23 12.76 1.33
CA ASP A 416 -20.11 13.48 2.27
C ASP A 416 -19.81 13.22 3.76
N TRP A 417 -18.60 12.73 4.09
CA TRP A 417 -18.21 12.45 5.47
C TRP A 417 -17.99 13.75 6.24
N ASP A 418 -18.79 13.94 7.29
CA ASP A 418 -18.56 15.02 8.26
C ASP A 418 -17.68 14.52 9.41
N LEU A 419 -16.47 15.06 9.50
CA LEU A 419 -15.51 14.76 10.57
C LEU A 419 -15.67 15.66 11.80
N LYS A 420 -16.56 16.66 11.73
CA LYS A 420 -16.96 17.53 12.84
C LYS A 420 -18.47 17.41 13.05
N PRO A 421 -18.97 16.20 13.38
CA PRO A 421 -20.39 16.05 13.66
C PRO A 421 -20.76 17.06 14.76
N ALA A 422 -21.85 17.79 14.56
CA ALA A 422 -22.38 18.71 15.56
C ALA A 422 -22.53 17.97 16.89
N ASP A 423 -22.27 18.65 18.01
CA ASP A 423 -22.57 18.12 19.34
C ASP A 423 -24.09 17.93 19.46
N PHE A 424 -24.59 16.77 19.03
CA PHE A 424 -25.97 16.40 19.30
C PHE A 424 -26.04 15.84 20.71
N VAL A 425 -27.08 16.21 21.44
CA VAL A 425 -27.36 15.67 22.77
C VAL A 425 -27.68 14.18 22.58
N LYS A 426 -26.66 13.32 22.78
CA LYS A 426 -26.80 11.85 22.70
C LYS A 426 -27.76 11.32 23.76
N ARG A 427 -27.80 11.98 24.92
CA ARG A 427 -28.67 11.64 26.05
C ARG A 427 -29.27 12.89 26.68
N GLY A 428 -30.60 12.96 26.76
CA GLY A 428 -31.29 14.12 27.35
C GLY A 428 -32.78 13.92 27.54
N MET A 429 -33.38 14.72 28.43
CA MET A 429 -34.83 14.71 28.66
C MET A 429 -35.54 15.50 27.55
N LEU A 430 -36.35 14.81 26.76
CA LEU A 430 -37.23 15.41 25.75
C LEU A 430 -38.63 15.54 26.36
N GLN A 431 -39.19 16.76 26.35
CA GLN A 431 -40.58 16.96 26.75
C GLN A 431 -41.50 16.86 25.52
N LEU A 432 -42.43 15.89 25.55
CA LEU A 432 -43.42 15.65 24.50
C LEU A 432 -44.54 16.71 24.53
N GLU A 433 -45.36 16.77 23.47
CA GLU A 433 -46.45 17.74 23.33
C GLU A 433 -47.52 17.62 24.44
N ASP A 434 -47.61 16.47 25.10
CA ASP A 434 -48.49 16.21 26.25
C ASP A 434 -47.84 16.56 27.61
N GLY A 435 -46.59 17.04 27.60
CA GLY A 435 -45.85 17.42 28.79
C GLY A 435 -45.06 16.28 29.45
N GLU A 436 -45.12 15.06 28.93
CA GLU A 436 -44.34 13.91 29.41
C GLU A 436 -42.84 14.11 29.12
N GLN A 437 -41.98 13.87 30.11
CA GLN A 437 -40.53 13.91 29.91
C GLN A 437 -40.02 12.49 29.65
N VAL A 438 -39.48 12.27 28.45
CA VAL A 438 -38.89 11.00 28.05
C VAL A 438 -37.37 11.18 27.99
N GLU A 439 -36.64 10.32 28.68
CA GLU A 439 -35.18 10.21 28.54
C GLU A 439 -34.90 9.60 27.17
N MET A 440 -34.37 10.41 26.25
CA MET A 440 -33.95 9.96 24.94
C MET A 440 -32.48 9.55 25.02
N ASP A 441 -32.19 8.32 24.64
CA ASP A 441 -30.83 7.79 24.47
C ASP A 441 -30.68 7.40 22.99
N VAL A 442 -29.86 8.15 22.25
CA VAL A 442 -29.51 7.82 20.88
C VAL A 442 -28.45 6.73 20.95
N SER A 443 -28.89 5.49 20.77
CA SER A 443 -28.03 4.31 20.75
C SER A 443 -27.18 4.25 19.48
N ASP A 444 -26.26 5.19 19.33
CA ASP A 444 -25.08 4.98 18.51
C ASP A 444 -24.05 4.24 19.39
N ASN A 445 -23.64 3.07 18.91
CA ASN A 445 -22.90 2.04 19.62
C ASN A 445 -21.44 2.42 19.93
N ASP A 446 -21.21 3.48 20.72
CA ASP A 446 -19.88 3.92 21.16
C ASP A 446 -19.55 3.31 22.54
N GLU A 447 -19.13 2.04 22.59
CA GLU A 447 -18.60 1.39 23.80
C GLU A 447 -17.32 2.07 24.36
N ASP A 448 -16.74 3.04 23.64
CA ASP A 448 -15.45 3.68 23.95
C ASP A 448 -15.57 5.08 24.60
N GLU A 449 -16.77 5.66 24.75
CA GLU A 449 -16.95 6.99 25.40
C GLU A 449 -16.97 6.92 26.94
N GLU A 450 -16.68 5.75 27.53
CA GLU A 450 -16.34 5.63 28.96
C GLU A 450 -14.95 6.25 29.21
N THR A 451 -14.90 7.58 29.21
CA THR A 451 -13.82 8.34 29.85
C THR A 451 -13.71 7.78 31.28
N GLY A 452 -12.60 7.11 31.60
CA GLY A 452 -12.39 6.38 32.85
C GLY A 452 -12.34 7.26 34.12
N GLU A 453 -13.11 8.34 34.16
CA GLU A 453 -13.28 9.28 35.27
C GLU A 453 -14.02 8.64 36.46
N TYR A 454 -14.65 7.47 36.28
CA TYR A 454 -15.25 6.66 37.35
C TYR A 454 -14.30 5.61 37.94
N ALA A 455 -13.07 5.99 38.27
CA ALA A 455 -12.28 5.20 39.23
C ALA A 455 -12.75 5.58 40.65
N PRO A 456 -13.31 4.66 41.45
CA PRO A 456 -13.75 4.98 42.82
C PRO A 456 -12.53 5.42 43.65
N VAL A 457 -12.57 6.68 44.12
CA VAL A 457 -11.61 7.19 45.10
C VAL A 457 -11.88 6.45 46.41
N ILE A 458 -10.94 5.59 46.81
CA ILE A 458 -10.96 5.02 48.16
C ILE A 458 -10.66 6.16 49.12
N VAL A 459 -11.70 6.69 49.76
CA VAL A 459 -11.55 7.61 50.89
C VAL A 459 -11.13 6.75 52.08
N GLU A 460 -9.87 6.85 52.51
CA GLU A 460 -9.50 6.39 53.83
C GLU A 460 -10.28 7.22 54.85
N GLU A 461 -11.36 6.67 55.38
CA GLU A 461 -12.04 7.27 56.53
C GLU A 461 -11.04 7.29 57.69
N GLY A 462 -10.55 8.49 57.99
CA GLY A 462 -9.69 8.76 59.12
C GLY A 462 -10.33 8.19 60.38
N GLY A 463 -9.63 7.27 61.02
CA GLY A 463 -10.00 6.69 62.30
C GLY A 463 -10.13 7.76 63.38
N GLY A 464 -11.37 8.22 63.57
CA GLY A 464 -11.88 8.80 64.80
C GLY A 464 -13.16 8.03 65.13
N THR A 465 -13.45 7.63 66.36
CA THR A 465 -12.99 8.05 67.68
C THR A 465 -13.59 7.07 68.69
N LEU A 466 -12.88 6.75 69.77
CA LEU A 466 -13.34 6.83 71.17
C LEU A 466 -12.29 6.27 72.13
#